data_AF-A0A970FP55-F1
#
_entry.id   AF-A0A970FP55-F1
#
_cell.length_a   1.000
_cell.length_b   1.000
_cell.length_c   1.000
_cell.angle_alpha   90.00
_cell.angle_beta   90.00
_cell.angle_gamma   90.00
#
_symmetry.space_group_name_H-M   'P 1'
#
loop_
_entity.id
_entity.type
_entity.pdbx_description
1 polymer ?
#
loop_
_entity_poly.entity_id
_entity_poly.type
_entity_poly.pdbx_seq_one_letter_code
_entity_poly.pdbx_strand_id
1 'polypeptide(L)' 'MESLVCEIAKSRLKNDFDKAFEDLGLFVTDLKFDYSEGLSVIVEFSAEEGVIILNTQ' A
#
# COMPACT_ATOMS: atom_id res chain seq x y z
N MET A 1 -1.49 19.76 -7.27
CA MET A 1 -2.71 20.01 -6.46
C MET A 1 -3.51 18.73 -6.52
N GLU A 2 -3.57 17.99 -5.42
CA GLU A 2 -4.36 16.75 -5.39
C GLU A 2 -5.83 17.08 -5.26
N SER A 3 -6.66 16.42 -6.07
CA SER A 3 -8.10 16.63 -6.02
C SER A 3 -8.69 15.87 -4.83
N LEU A 4 -9.84 16.31 -4.34
CA LEU A 4 -10.62 15.56 -3.35
C LEU A 4 -10.90 14.11 -3.80
N VAL A 5 -11.07 13.90 -5.11
CA VAL A 5 -11.28 12.57 -5.70
C VAL A 5 -10.02 11.70 -5.54
N CYS A 6 -8.83 12.29 -5.73
CA CYS A 6 -7.56 11.62 -5.50
C CYS A 6 -7.45 11.19 -4.03
N GLU A 7 -7.73 12.08 -3.07
CA GLU A 7 -7.67 11.78 -1.64
C GLU A 7 -8.61 10.63 -1.23
N ILE A 8 -9.85 10.64 -1.74
CA ILE A 8 -10.80 9.54 -1.52
C ILE A 8 -10.27 8.23 -2.11
N ALA A 9 -9.70 8.27 -3.31
CA ALA A 9 -9.12 7.08 -3.93
C ALA A 9 -7.94 6.52 -3.12
N LYS A 10 -7.05 7.38 -2.60
CA LYS A 10 -5.95 6.96 -1.73
C LYS A 10 -6.45 6.28 -0.46
N SER A 11 -7.45 6.88 0.19
CA SER A 11 -8.00 6.37 1.44
C SER A 11 -8.66 5.00 1.25
N ARG A 12 -9.40 4.81 0.15
CA ARG A 12 -9.98 3.51 -0.20
C ARG A 12 -8.89 2.48 -0.50
N LEU A 13 -7.90 2.86 -1.29
CA LEU A 13 -6.81 1.97 -1.68
C LEU A 13 -6.01 1.49 -0.46
N LYS A 14 -5.75 2.37 0.51
CA LYS A 14 -5.09 1.97 1.76
C LYS A 14 -5.92 0.93 2.51
N ASN A 15 -7.23 1.15 2.68
CA ASN A 15 -8.11 0.21 3.37
C ASN A 15 -8.18 -1.15 2.66
N ASP A 16 -8.17 -1.15 1.33
CA ASP A 16 -8.21 -2.38 0.55
C ASP A 16 -6.88 -3.16 0.69
N PHE A 17 -5.74 -2.46 0.70
CA PHE A 17 -4.45 -3.09 0.99
C PHE A 17 -4.35 -3.60 2.42
N ASP A 18 -4.76 -2.80 3.42
CA ASP A 18 -4.75 -3.24 4.83
C ASP A 18 -5.51 -4.57 4.99
N LYS A 19 -6.70 -4.68 4.41
CA LYS A 19 -7.50 -5.93 4.44
C LYS A 19 -6.85 -7.09 3.69
N ALA A 20 -6.27 -6.82 2.52
CA ALA A 20 -5.62 -7.86 1.71
C ALA A 20 -4.38 -8.44 2.41
N PHE A 21 -3.72 -7.63 3.22
CA PHE A 21 -2.49 -7.98 3.94
C PHE A 21 -2.74 -8.46 5.37
N GLU A 22 -3.90 -8.15 5.97
CA GLU A 22 -4.30 -8.59 7.31
C GLU A 22 -4.24 -10.12 7.46
N ASP A 23 -4.77 -10.87 6.48
CA ASP A 23 -4.74 -12.34 6.48
C ASP A 23 -3.32 -12.92 6.39
N LEU A 24 -2.34 -12.10 5.98
CA LEU A 24 -0.93 -12.47 5.87
C LEU A 24 -0.12 -12.02 7.11
N GLY A 25 -0.76 -11.44 8.12
CA GLY A 25 -0.08 -10.84 9.29
C GLY A 25 0.72 -9.59 8.93
N LEU A 26 0.41 -8.98 7.78
CA LEU A 26 1.06 -7.80 7.25
C LEU A 26 0.15 -6.58 7.45
N PHE A 27 0.73 -5.44 7.78
CA PHE A 27 -0.01 -4.18 7.88
C PHE A 27 0.71 -3.07 7.13
N VAL A 28 -0.05 -2.23 6.42
CA VAL A 28 0.51 -1.12 5.64
C VAL A 28 0.90 0.02 6.57
N THR A 29 2.19 0.34 6.60
CA THR A 29 2.75 1.45 7.37
C THR A 29 2.70 2.76 6.59
N ASP A 30 2.86 2.71 5.27
CA ASP A 30 2.82 3.89 4.41
C ASP A 30 2.35 3.55 2.98
N LEU A 31 1.73 4.52 2.32
CA LEU A 31 1.27 4.39 0.94
C LEU A 31 1.55 5.69 0.19
N LYS A 32 2.45 5.61 -0.80
CA LYS A 32 2.91 6.75 -1.61
C LYS A 32 2.54 6.54 -3.07
N PHE A 33 2.17 7.63 -3.73
CA PHE A 33 1.99 7.64 -5.17
C PHE A 33 3.21 8.27 -5.80
N ASP A 34 3.84 7.55 -6.73
CA ASP A 34 4.91 8.07 -7.55
C ASP A 34 4.40 8.25 -8.99
N TYR A 35 4.72 9.40 -9.56
CA TYR A 35 4.33 9.81 -10.91
C TYR A 35 5.53 9.94 -11.85
N SER A 36 6.74 9.61 -11.37
CA SER A 36 8.01 9.81 -12.09
C SER A 36 8.12 8.98 -13.38
N GLU A 37 7.65 7.72 -13.37
CA GLU A 37 7.68 6.79 -14.50
C GLU A 37 6.27 6.34 -14.94
N GLY A 38 5.24 7.16 -14.68
CA GLY A 38 3.83 6.78 -14.80
C GLY A 38 3.17 6.62 -13.44
N LEU A 39 1.91 6.16 -13.38
CA LEU A 39 1.20 6.00 -12.11
C LEU A 39 1.68 4.74 -11.39
N SER A 40 2.53 4.93 -10.38
CA SER A 40 3.04 3.88 -9.51
C SER A 40 2.54 4.07 -8.08
N VAL A 41 2.32 2.95 -7.38
CA VAL A 41 1.97 2.94 -5.96
C VAL A 41 3.07 2.22 -5.20
N ILE A 42 3.70 2.92 -4.27
CA ILE A 42 4.71 2.38 -3.37
C ILE A 42 3.99 2.09 -2.05
N VAL A 43 3.97 0.81 -1.66
CA VAL A 43 3.37 0.34 -0.42
C VAL A 43 4.48 -0.09 0.53
N GLU A 44 4.51 0.50 1.71
CA GLU A 44 5.38 0.08 2.81
C GLU A 44 4.55 -0.72 3.80
N PHE A 45 5.09 -1.86 4.25
CA PHE A 45 4.39 -2.75 5.18
C PHE A 45 5.35 -3.36 6.18
N SER A 46 4.80 -3.77 7.32
CA SER A 46 5.50 -4.44 8.40
C SER A 46 4.76 -5.72 8.79
N ALA A 47 5.45 -6.62 9.49
CA ALA A 47 4.92 -7.91 9.94
C ALA A 47 5.13 -8.07 11.46
N GLU A 48 4.15 -8.64 12.15
CA GLU A 48 4.39 -9.23 13.48
C GLU A 48 5.08 -10.58 13.26
N GLU A 49 6.33 -10.73 13.71
CA GLU A 49 7.16 -11.94 13.56
C GLU A 49 7.82 -12.16 12.17
N GLY A 50 8.70 -11.23 11.79
CA GLY A 50 10.10 -11.60 11.58
C GLY A 50 10.53 -12.37 10.33
N VAL A 51 9.70 -12.66 9.31
CA VAL A 51 10.19 -12.91 7.94
C VAL A 51 9.11 -12.54 6.90
N ILE A 52 9.39 -11.51 6.09
CA ILE A 52 8.62 -11.21 4.88
C ILE A 52 9.32 -11.91 3.70
N ILE A 53 8.66 -12.88 3.07
CA ILE A 53 9.17 -13.52 1.84
C ILE A 53 8.44 -12.91 0.64
N LEU A 54 9.15 -12.06 -0.12
CA LEU A 54 8.64 -11.48 -1.37
C LEU A 54 9.11 -12.31 -2.55
N ASN A 55 8.17 -13.01 -3.21
CA ASN A 55 8.44 -13.66 -4.49
C ASN A 55 8.00 -12.73 -5.62
N THR A 56 8.95 -12.16 -6.35
CA THR A 56 8.69 -11.48 -7.61
C THR A 56 8.64 -12.53 -8.72
N GLN A 57 7.45 -12.82 -9.22
CA GLN A 57 7.29 -13.58 -10.48
C GLN A 57 7.65 -12.71 -11.69
#